data_AF-A0ABD3P5L1-F1
#
_entry.id   AF-A0ABD3P5L1-F1
#
_cell.length_a   1.000
_cell.length_b   1.000
_cell.length_c   1.000
_cell.angle_alpha   90.00
_cell.angle_beta   90.00
_cell.angle_gamma   90.00
#
_symmetry.space_group_name_H-M   'P 1'
#
loop_
_entity.id
_entity.type
_entity.pdbx_description
1 polymer ?
#
loop_
_entity_poly.entity_id
_entity_poly.type
_entity_poly.pdbx_seq_one_letter_code
_entity_poly.pdbx_strand_id
1 'polypeptide(L)'
;MEEEEEETPEPLRNFTLKQLRFFDGSKNENTGEEKAVYLSLRGIVFDVSKGRDFYGPGGPYEIFAGRECGVALAKMSFDESLLDDVVACESLGVGDRNELDGWLEKFQHFRCYPVKGRLVPDDKLPSPDRVISADELAKFNGLIEGNPEGKYQCYATHPIYLGAGDFVFDVSFGGVSMYGKGGPYQRFAGKDASRALALMSFDPKDLENTDTSDLEEKQRKVLRDWIDNFKQKKGYPVVGRLGKK
;
A
#
# COMPACT_ATOMS: atom_id res chain seq x y z
N MET A 1 5.07 -31.60 -19.85
CA MET A 1 3.95 -30.99 -19.11
C MET A 1 4.63 -30.08 -18.15
N GLU A 2 4.83 -28.83 -18.57
CA GLU A 2 5.25 -27.78 -17.64
C GLU A 2 4.03 -27.56 -16.76
N GLU A 3 4.18 -27.83 -15.46
CA GLU A 3 3.18 -27.42 -14.48
C GLU A 3 3.12 -25.90 -14.56
N GLU A 4 2.05 -25.36 -15.14
CA GLU A 4 1.73 -23.94 -14.98
C GLU A 4 1.60 -23.73 -13.46
N GLU A 5 2.61 -23.10 -12.86
CA GLU A 5 2.50 -22.61 -11.49
C GLU A 5 1.25 -21.73 -11.46
N GLU A 6 0.19 -22.17 -10.78
CA GLU A 6 -0.97 -21.32 -10.51
C GLU A 6 -0.47 -20.14 -9.67
N GLU A 7 -0.12 -19.02 -10.33
CA GLU A 7 0.21 -17.78 -9.66
C GLU A 7 -1.00 -17.39 -8.82
N THR A 8 -0.93 -17.63 -7.51
CA THR A 8 -1.95 -17.18 -6.58
C THR A 8 -2.11 -15.68 -6.77
N PRO A 9 -3.33 -15.17 -7.01
CA PRO A 9 -3.53 -13.76 -7.26
C PRO A 9 -3.00 -12.95 -6.07
N GLU A 10 -2.11 -12.00 -6.34
CA GLU A 10 -1.56 -11.14 -5.30
C GLU A 10 -2.70 -10.48 -4.51
N PRO A 11 -2.63 -10.46 -3.17
CA PRO A 11 -3.67 -9.85 -2.37
C PRO A 11 -3.74 -8.36 -2.65
N LEU A 12 -4.97 -7.83 -2.67
CA LEU A 12 -5.21 -6.40 -2.80
C LEU A 12 -4.51 -5.66 -1.66
N ARG A 13 -3.93 -4.50 -1.99
CA ARG A 13 -3.23 -3.66 -1.02
C ARG A 13 -3.60 -2.20 -1.12
N ASN A 14 -3.19 -1.44 -0.12
CA ASN A 14 -3.27 0.01 -0.16
C ASN A 14 -2.03 0.59 -0.85
N PHE A 15 -2.19 1.76 -1.45
CA PHE A 15 -1.11 2.51 -2.08
C PHE A 15 -1.14 3.92 -1.53
N THR A 16 0.03 4.45 -1.19
CA THR A 16 0.23 5.90 -1.13
C THR A 16 0.52 6.41 -2.53
N LEU A 17 0.37 7.72 -2.74
CA LEU A 17 0.74 8.34 -4.00
C LEU A 17 2.21 8.06 -4.34
N LYS A 18 3.10 8.22 -3.36
CA LYS A 18 4.54 7.94 -3.50
C LYS A 18 4.83 6.50 -3.94
N GLN A 19 4.06 5.52 -3.44
CA GLN A 19 4.23 4.13 -3.84
C GLN A 19 3.69 3.87 -5.25
N LEU A 20 2.55 4.46 -5.61
CA LEU A 20 1.96 4.32 -6.94
C LEU A 20 2.92 4.83 -8.03
N ARG A 21 3.63 5.92 -7.73
CA ARG A 21 4.64 6.53 -8.62
C ARG A 21 5.76 5.62 -9.06
N PHE A 22 6.06 4.59 -8.27
CA PHE A 22 7.08 3.62 -8.65
C PHE A 22 6.66 2.80 -9.88
N PHE A 23 5.36 2.66 -10.13
CA PHE A 23 4.79 1.83 -11.19
C PHE A 23 4.46 2.65 -12.45
N ASP A 24 5.45 3.38 -12.95
CA ASP A 24 5.35 4.25 -14.13
C ASP A 24 5.74 3.56 -15.45
N GLY A 25 6.12 2.28 -15.40
CA GLY A 25 6.59 1.55 -16.58
C GLY A 25 8.06 1.76 -16.95
N SER A 26 8.77 2.67 -16.30
CA SER A 26 10.20 2.92 -16.55
C SER A 26 11.06 1.70 -16.19
N LYS A 27 12.32 1.68 -16.64
CA LYS A 27 13.26 0.64 -16.25
C LYS A 27 13.75 0.86 -14.82
N ASN A 28 13.85 -0.22 -14.06
CA ASN A 28 14.50 -0.19 -12.75
C ASN A 28 16.00 0.02 -12.94
N GLU A 29 16.54 1.09 -12.37
CA GLU A 29 17.96 1.44 -12.50
C GLU A 29 18.90 0.36 -11.95
N ASN A 30 18.43 -0.46 -11.00
CA ASN A 30 19.25 -1.48 -10.35
C ASN A 30 19.21 -2.83 -11.07
N THR A 31 18.07 -3.21 -11.66
CA THR A 31 17.89 -4.54 -12.29
C THR A 31 17.83 -4.48 -13.81
N GLY A 32 17.57 -3.30 -14.39
CA GLY A 32 17.36 -3.11 -15.82
C GLY A 32 15.99 -3.58 -16.32
N GLU A 33 15.18 -4.18 -15.45
CA GLU A 33 13.86 -4.71 -15.78
C GLU A 33 12.82 -3.58 -15.89
N GLU A 34 11.83 -3.79 -16.75
CA GLU A 34 10.72 -2.86 -16.90
C GLU A 34 9.78 -2.95 -15.69
N LYS A 35 9.56 -1.84 -15.00
CA LYS A 35 8.58 -1.78 -13.93
C LYS A 35 7.17 -1.99 -14.50
N ALA A 36 6.26 -2.54 -13.72
CA ALA A 36 4.85 -2.59 -14.10
C ALA A 36 4.27 -1.18 -14.27
N VAL A 37 3.19 -1.06 -15.04
CA VAL A 37 2.48 0.21 -15.28
C VAL A 37 1.16 0.19 -14.53
N TYR A 38 1.06 0.95 -13.44
CA TYR A 38 -0.18 1.10 -12.68
C TYR A 38 -0.73 2.52 -12.86
N LEU A 39 -2.04 2.66 -12.73
CA LEU A 39 -2.68 3.97 -12.60
C LEU A 39 -3.91 3.86 -11.71
N SER A 40 -4.34 4.99 -11.15
CA SER A 40 -5.51 5.06 -10.27
C SER A 40 -6.64 5.84 -10.93
N LEU A 41 -7.86 5.31 -10.85
CA LEU A 41 -9.10 5.98 -11.25
C LEU A 41 -10.07 5.97 -10.07
N ARG A 42 -10.43 7.15 -9.56
CA ARG A 42 -11.32 7.30 -8.40
C ARG A 42 -10.82 6.48 -7.21
N GLY A 43 -9.51 6.49 -7.00
CA GLY A 43 -8.83 5.73 -5.96
C GLY A 43 -8.73 4.21 -6.20
N ILE A 44 -9.23 3.64 -7.30
CA ILE A 44 -9.03 2.23 -7.64
C ILE A 44 -7.75 2.10 -8.47
N VAL A 45 -6.81 1.29 -8.00
CA VAL A 45 -5.51 1.07 -8.67
C VAL A 45 -5.62 -0.12 -9.62
N PHE A 46 -5.35 0.14 -10.90
CA PHE A 46 -5.35 -0.86 -11.98
C PHE A 46 -3.94 -1.19 -12.43
N ASP A 47 -3.70 -2.46 -12.74
CA ASP A 47 -2.55 -2.91 -13.51
C ASP A 47 -2.83 -2.78 -15.00
N VAL A 48 -2.25 -1.75 -15.62
CA VAL A 48 -2.38 -1.48 -17.06
C VAL A 48 -1.16 -1.91 -17.84
N SER A 49 -0.33 -2.81 -17.29
CA SER A 49 0.90 -3.30 -17.96
C SER A 49 0.61 -3.96 -19.31
N LYS A 50 -0.56 -4.59 -19.49
CA LYS A 50 -1.01 -5.12 -20.80
C LYS A 50 -1.23 -4.02 -21.85
N GLY A 51 -1.42 -2.78 -21.42
CA GLY A 51 -1.55 -1.58 -22.26
C GLY A 51 -0.30 -0.71 -22.26
N ARG A 52 0.90 -1.29 -22.07
CA ARG A 52 2.17 -0.55 -22.02
C ARG A 52 2.41 0.35 -23.24
N ASP A 53 1.95 -0.03 -24.44
CA ASP A 53 2.06 0.83 -25.63
C ASP A 53 1.31 2.17 -25.50
N PHE A 54 0.32 2.22 -24.62
CA PHE A 54 -0.51 3.40 -24.35
C PHE A 54 0.01 4.18 -23.14
N TYR A 55 0.22 3.49 -22.02
CA TYR A 55 0.49 4.10 -20.71
C TYR A 55 1.95 3.99 -20.28
N GLY A 56 2.75 3.15 -20.92
CA GLY A 56 4.18 3.04 -20.61
C GLY A 56 5.00 4.18 -21.24
N PRO A 57 6.30 4.24 -20.94
CA PRO A 57 7.19 5.26 -21.47
C PRO A 57 7.15 5.35 -23.00
N GLY A 58 6.95 6.55 -23.54
CA GLY A 58 6.81 6.82 -24.97
C GLY A 58 5.39 6.62 -25.52
N GLY A 59 4.44 6.19 -24.70
CA GLY A 59 3.03 6.05 -25.06
C GLY A 59 2.26 7.37 -25.01
N PRO A 60 1.15 7.50 -25.76
CA PRO A 60 0.34 8.73 -25.79
C PRO A 60 -0.31 9.10 -24.45
N TYR A 61 -0.41 8.16 -23.52
CA TYR A 61 -1.02 8.34 -22.20
C TYR A 61 -0.01 8.11 -21.05
N GLU A 62 1.30 8.21 -21.34
CA GLU A 62 2.36 7.96 -20.35
C GLU A 62 2.26 8.85 -19.11
N ILE A 63 1.68 10.04 -19.25
CA ILE A 63 1.51 11.01 -18.16
C ILE A 63 0.65 10.48 -16.99
N PHE A 64 -0.20 9.48 -17.26
CA PHE A 64 -1.06 8.85 -16.25
C PHE A 64 -0.36 7.70 -15.50
N ALA A 65 0.79 7.24 -15.98
CA ALA A 65 1.53 6.15 -15.36
C ALA A 65 1.97 6.51 -13.93
N GLY A 66 1.66 5.64 -12.98
CA GLY A 66 1.94 5.84 -11.56
C GLY A 66 1.18 6.98 -10.89
N ARG A 67 0.08 7.47 -11.50
CA ARG A 67 -0.72 8.62 -11.02
C ARG A 67 -2.17 8.27 -10.73
N GLU A 68 -2.82 9.13 -9.95
CA GLU A 68 -4.28 9.27 -10.01
C GLU A 68 -4.63 10.15 -11.23
N CYS A 69 -5.49 9.66 -12.11
CA CYS A 69 -5.89 10.40 -13.31
C CYS A 69 -7.41 10.43 -13.53
N GLY A 70 -8.21 10.15 -12.51
CA GLY A 70 -9.66 10.11 -12.60
C GLY A 70 -10.25 11.43 -13.09
N VAL A 71 -9.83 12.56 -12.50
CA VAL A 71 -10.31 13.89 -12.92
C VAL A 71 -9.84 14.25 -14.32
N ALA A 72 -8.58 13.96 -14.65
CA ALA A 72 -8.03 14.22 -15.98
C ALA A 72 -8.78 13.43 -17.07
N LEU A 73 -9.06 12.14 -16.86
CA LEU A 73 -9.86 11.35 -17.80
C LEU A 73 -11.32 11.79 -17.88
N ALA A 74 -11.93 12.13 -16.74
CA ALA A 74 -13.29 12.67 -16.68
C ALA A 74 -13.45 13.93 -17.54
N LYS A 75 -12.44 14.80 -17.51
CA LYS A 75 -12.39 16.06 -18.26
C LYS A 75 -11.74 15.94 -19.64
N MET A 76 -11.31 14.73 -20.03
CA MET A 76 -10.57 14.47 -21.27
C MET A 76 -9.36 15.40 -21.45
N SER A 77 -8.62 15.62 -20.37
CA SER A 77 -7.50 16.56 -20.28
C SER A 77 -6.19 15.84 -19.96
N PHE A 78 -5.09 16.43 -20.42
CA PHE A 78 -3.71 16.03 -20.09
C PHE A 78 -3.04 17.04 -19.15
N ASP A 79 -3.82 17.91 -18.52
CA ASP A 79 -3.32 18.89 -17.56
C ASP A 79 -2.84 18.18 -16.28
N GLU A 80 -1.56 18.35 -15.96
CA GLU A 80 -0.94 17.77 -14.76
C GLU A 80 -1.56 18.28 -13.45
N SER A 81 -2.18 19.47 -13.46
CA SER A 81 -2.86 20.01 -12.28
C SER A 81 -4.13 19.23 -11.90
N LEU A 82 -4.63 18.37 -12.80
CA LEU A 82 -5.79 17.51 -12.58
C LEU A 82 -5.40 16.09 -12.15
N LEU A 83 -4.11 15.82 -11.92
CA LEU A 83 -3.60 14.52 -11.52
C LEU A 83 -3.36 14.47 -10.02
N ASP A 84 -3.31 13.25 -9.50
CA ASP A 84 -2.92 12.95 -8.12
C ASP A 84 -3.90 13.43 -7.03
N ASP A 85 -5.13 13.79 -7.42
CA ASP A 85 -6.20 14.22 -6.52
C ASP A 85 -7.42 13.29 -6.59
N VAL A 86 -7.43 12.31 -5.68
CA VAL A 86 -8.57 11.39 -5.51
C VAL A 86 -9.82 12.13 -5.04
N VAL A 87 -9.67 13.16 -4.19
CA VAL A 87 -10.79 13.85 -3.54
C VAL A 87 -11.53 14.71 -4.57
N ALA A 88 -10.83 15.29 -5.54
CA ALA A 88 -11.43 16.04 -6.63
C ALA A 88 -12.39 15.20 -7.48
N CYS A 89 -12.23 13.86 -7.53
CA CYS A 89 -13.21 12.98 -8.19
C CYS A 89 -14.60 13.05 -7.55
N GLU A 90 -14.71 13.32 -6.24
CA GLU A 90 -15.99 13.43 -5.53
C GLU A 90 -16.72 14.75 -5.87
N SER A 91 -15.97 15.77 -6.30
CA SER A 91 -16.48 17.10 -6.62
C SER A 91 -16.80 17.30 -8.11
N LEU A 92 -16.69 16.25 -8.92
CA LEU A 92 -17.01 16.30 -10.34
C LEU A 92 -18.51 16.58 -10.57
N GLY A 93 -18.78 17.41 -11.58
CA GLY A 93 -20.13 17.62 -12.10
C GLY A 93 -20.71 16.34 -12.70
N VAL A 94 -22.03 16.29 -12.88
CA VAL A 94 -22.73 15.07 -13.33
C VAL A 94 -22.21 14.55 -14.68
N GLY A 95 -21.90 15.45 -15.63
CA GLY A 95 -21.31 15.08 -16.92
C GLY A 95 -19.96 14.40 -16.75
N ASP A 96 -18.97 15.12 -16.20
CA ASP A 96 -17.62 14.57 -15.94
C ASP A 96 -17.66 13.26 -15.13
N ARG A 97 -18.59 13.12 -14.19
CA ARG A 97 -18.76 11.90 -13.41
C ARG A 97 -19.23 10.72 -14.26
N ASN A 98 -20.19 10.93 -15.16
CA ASN A 98 -20.63 9.87 -16.08
C ASN A 98 -19.48 9.42 -16.99
N GLU A 99 -18.64 10.35 -17.42
CA GLU A 99 -17.47 10.08 -18.24
C GLU A 99 -16.44 9.26 -17.47
N LEU A 100 -16.19 9.60 -16.20
CA LEU A 100 -15.36 8.80 -15.30
C LEU A 100 -15.92 7.39 -15.08
N ASP A 101 -17.23 7.25 -14.90
CA ASP A 101 -17.89 5.96 -14.75
C ASP A 101 -17.76 5.11 -16.02
N GLY A 102 -17.87 5.72 -17.20
CA GLY A 102 -17.61 5.05 -18.49
C GLY A 102 -16.15 4.60 -18.64
N TRP A 103 -15.18 5.39 -18.17
CA TRP A 103 -13.78 4.98 -18.12
C TRP A 103 -13.55 3.80 -17.17
N LEU A 104 -14.16 3.82 -15.99
CA LEU A 104 -14.10 2.70 -15.03
C LEU A 104 -14.70 1.42 -15.63
N GLU A 105 -15.82 1.51 -16.33
CA GLU A 105 -16.43 0.38 -17.04
C GLU A 105 -15.49 -0.15 -18.12
N LYS A 106 -14.88 0.74 -18.91
CA LYS A 106 -13.87 0.37 -19.93
C LYS A 106 -12.69 -0.38 -19.34
N PHE A 107 -12.18 0.08 -18.20
CA PHE A 107 -11.03 -0.55 -17.54
C PHE A 107 -11.39 -1.91 -16.94
N GLN A 108 -12.55 -2.03 -16.30
CA GLN A 108 -12.97 -3.24 -15.60
C GLN A 108 -13.53 -4.32 -16.55
N HIS A 109 -14.32 -3.93 -17.54
CA HIS A 109 -15.12 -4.87 -18.35
C HIS A 109 -14.64 -5.02 -19.80
N PHE A 110 -14.14 -3.95 -20.41
CA PHE A 110 -13.72 -4.00 -21.82
C PHE A 110 -12.24 -4.32 -21.99
N ARG A 111 -11.39 -3.79 -21.10
CA ARG A 111 -9.94 -4.07 -21.06
C ARG A 111 -9.59 -5.12 -20.03
N CYS A 112 -10.46 -5.33 -19.04
CA CYS A 112 -10.27 -6.30 -17.95
C CYS A 112 -8.90 -6.13 -17.27
N TYR A 113 -8.52 -4.88 -16.98
CA TYR A 113 -7.29 -4.60 -16.24
C TYR A 113 -7.43 -5.12 -14.81
N PRO A 114 -6.46 -5.90 -14.30
CA PRO A 114 -6.51 -6.37 -12.92
C PRO A 114 -6.54 -5.22 -11.93
N VAL A 115 -7.43 -5.29 -10.93
CA VAL A 115 -7.41 -4.37 -9.80
C VAL A 115 -6.35 -4.83 -8.82
N LYS A 116 -5.39 -3.95 -8.49
CA LYS A 116 -4.32 -4.22 -7.52
C LYS A 116 -4.61 -3.67 -6.13
N GLY A 117 -5.58 -2.76 -6.01
CA GLY A 117 -6.00 -2.24 -4.72
C GLY A 117 -6.57 -0.83 -4.79
N ARG A 118 -6.30 -0.03 -3.75
CA ARG A 118 -6.76 1.36 -3.65
C ARG A 118 -5.67 2.34 -3.28
N LEU A 119 -5.75 3.53 -3.87
CA LEU A 119 -4.94 4.69 -3.53
C LEU A 119 -5.59 5.40 -2.35
N VAL A 120 -4.87 5.46 -1.23
CA VAL A 120 -5.30 6.16 -0.01
C VAL A 120 -4.61 7.53 0.01
N PRO A 121 -5.38 8.63 0.00
CA PRO A 121 -4.81 9.97 0.09
C PRO A 121 -4.09 10.20 1.42
N ASP A 122 -3.01 10.98 1.38
CA ASP A 122 -2.16 11.23 2.56
C ASP A 122 -2.91 11.95 3.69
N ASP A 123 -3.92 12.77 3.37
CA ASP A 123 -4.80 13.46 4.32
C ASP A 123 -5.77 12.52 5.06
N LYS A 124 -6.02 11.32 4.50
CA LYS A 124 -6.86 10.28 5.12
C LYS A 124 -6.05 9.35 6.02
N LEU A 125 -4.72 9.40 5.95
CA LEU A 125 -3.86 8.58 6.80
C LEU A 125 -3.92 9.05 8.26
N PRO A 126 -3.90 8.13 9.24
CA PRO A 126 -3.81 8.52 10.64
C PRO A 126 -2.53 9.31 10.93
N SER A 127 -2.61 10.29 11.84
CA SER A 127 -1.46 11.10 12.25
C SER A 127 -0.33 10.23 12.82
N PRO A 128 0.93 10.44 12.39
CA PRO A 128 2.09 9.70 12.91
C PRO A 128 2.39 9.98 14.38
N ASP A 129 1.84 11.06 14.95
CA ASP A 129 2.10 11.46 16.35
C ASP A 129 1.04 10.93 17.33
N ARG A 130 -0.03 10.29 16.84
CA ARG A 130 -1.02 9.69 17.75
C ARG A 130 -0.40 8.55 18.53
N VAL A 131 -0.77 8.41 19.79
CA VAL A 131 -0.34 7.29 20.63
C VAL A 131 -1.31 6.13 20.45
N ILE A 132 -0.77 4.95 20.12
CA ILE A 132 -1.53 3.72 19.94
C ILE A 132 -1.19 2.76 21.08
N SER A 133 -2.21 2.33 21.82
CA SER A 133 -2.06 1.32 22.88
C SER A 133 -1.87 -0.07 22.29
N ALA A 134 -1.30 -1.00 23.06
CA ALA A 134 -1.18 -2.40 22.65
C ALA A 134 -2.55 -3.04 22.35
N ASP A 135 -3.59 -2.68 23.12
CA ASP A 135 -4.94 -3.18 22.91
C ASP A 135 -5.60 -2.63 21.63
N GLU A 136 -5.28 -1.38 21.25
CA GLU A 136 -5.71 -0.82 19.98
C GLU A 136 -4.95 -1.48 18.81
N LEU A 137 -3.64 -1.66 18.95
CA LEU A 137 -2.79 -2.29 17.95
C LEU A 137 -3.29 -3.71 17.61
N ALA A 138 -3.66 -4.49 18.62
CA ALA A 138 -4.14 -5.86 18.48
C ALA A 138 -5.43 -5.98 17.63
N LYS A 139 -6.19 -4.90 17.46
CA LYS A 139 -7.39 -4.87 16.60
C LYS A 139 -7.04 -4.89 15.10
N PHE A 140 -5.83 -4.48 14.74
CA PHE A 140 -5.36 -4.35 13.36
C PHE A 140 -4.37 -5.47 13.00
N ASN A 141 -4.80 -6.71 13.15
CA ASN A 141 -3.97 -7.91 13.05
C ASN A 141 -4.01 -8.61 11.67
N GLY A 142 -4.66 -8.00 10.67
CA GLY A 142 -4.72 -8.55 9.30
C GLY A 142 -5.53 -9.84 9.13
N LEU A 143 -6.31 -10.24 10.15
CA LEU A 143 -7.24 -11.38 10.05
C LEU A 143 -8.54 -11.02 9.32
N ILE A 144 -8.92 -9.74 9.35
CA ILE A 144 -10.11 -9.26 8.65
C ILE A 144 -9.72 -8.98 7.20
N GLU A 145 -10.43 -9.60 6.26
CA GLU A 145 -10.18 -9.47 4.83
C GLU A 145 -11.19 -8.53 4.17
N GLY A 146 -10.78 -7.93 3.05
CA GLY A 146 -11.65 -7.06 2.25
C GLY A 146 -11.64 -5.58 2.67
N ASN A 147 -12.48 -4.78 2.01
CA ASN A 147 -12.55 -3.34 2.24
C ASN A 147 -13.25 -3.03 3.58
N PRO A 148 -12.61 -2.30 4.51
CA PRO A 148 -13.23 -1.88 5.76
C PRO A 148 -14.32 -0.81 5.58
N GLU A 149 -15.31 -0.79 6.47
CA GLU A 149 -16.35 0.25 6.49
C GLU A 149 -15.94 1.50 7.30
N GLY A 150 -16.74 2.57 7.18
CA GLY A 150 -16.60 3.79 7.97
C GLY A 150 -15.32 4.56 7.64
N LYS A 151 -14.49 4.85 8.65
CA LYS A 151 -13.29 5.70 8.52
C LYS A 151 -12.29 5.18 7.47
N TYR A 152 -12.27 3.88 7.21
CA TYR A 152 -11.30 3.25 6.32
C TYR A 152 -11.90 2.88 4.95
N GLN A 153 -13.08 3.37 4.58
CA GLN A 153 -13.76 3.03 3.31
C GLN A 153 -12.91 3.26 2.04
N CYS A 154 -11.90 4.11 2.10
CA CYS A 154 -10.94 4.34 1.01
C CYS A 154 -9.88 3.23 0.86
N TYR A 155 -9.79 2.28 1.80
CA TYR A 155 -8.82 1.19 1.79
C TYR A 155 -9.29 0.03 0.90
N ALA A 156 -8.36 -0.70 0.30
CA ALA A 156 -8.63 -1.95 -0.42
C ALA A 156 -8.71 -3.16 0.51
N THR A 157 -7.96 -3.11 1.61
CA THR A 157 -7.89 -4.17 2.64
C THR A 157 -7.84 -3.54 4.02
N HIS A 158 -8.27 -4.28 5.04
CA HIS A 158 -8.25 -3.79 6.42
C HIS A 158 -6.84 -3.37 6.83
N PRO A 159 -6.69 -2.29 7.62
CA PRO A 159 -5.38 -1.85 8.09
C PRO A 159 -4.71 -2.96 8.89
N ILE A 160 -3.42 -3.15 8.64
CA ILE A 160 -2.59 -4.12 9.34
C ILE A 160 -1.50 -3.32 10.02
N TYR A 161 -1.54 -3.24 11.35
CA TYR A 161 -0.57 -2.45 12.09
C TYR A 161 0.56 -3.32 12.61
N LEU A 162 1.76 -2.77 12.58
CA LEU A 162 2.97 -3.42 13.08
C LEU A 162 3.77 -2.40 13.90
N GLY A 163 3.99 -2.72 15.17
CA GLY A 163 4.88 -1.92 16.02
C GLY A 163 6.35 -2.29 15.79
N ALA A 164 7.20 -1.29 15.59
CA ALA A 164 8.65 -1.47 15.52
C ALA A 164 9.38 -0.21 16.05
N GLY A 165 10.14 -0.39 17.12
CA GLY A 165 10.71 0.68 17.92
C GLY A 165 9.60 1.52 18.56
N ASP A 166 9.67 2.84 18.42
CA ASP A 166 8.61 3.74 18.89
C ASP A 166 7.47 3.93 17.86
N PHE A 167 7.56 3.32 16.68
CA PHE A 167 6.66 3.61 15.55
C PHE A 167 5.64 2.49 15.33
N VAL A 168 4.44 2.87 14.89
CA VAL A 168 3.44 1.95 14.35
C VAL A 168 3.31 2.17 12.86
N PHE A 169 3.53 1.12 12.09
CA PHE A 169 3.46 1.11 10.64
C PHE A 169 2.17 0.47 10.15
N ASP A 170 1.58 1.03 9.10
CA ASP A 170 0.50 0.37 8.37
C ASP A 170 1.08 -0.46 7.22
N VAL A 171 1.24 -1.76 7.48
CA VAL A 171 1.80 -2.70 6.53
C VAL A 171 0.78 -3.19 5.51
N SER A 172 -0.48 -2.72 5.55
CA SER A 172 -1.46 -2.99 4.50
C SER A 172 -1.10 -2.35 3.15
N PHE A 173 -0.11 -1.43 3.13
CA PHE A 173 0.34 -0.70 1.95
C PHE A 173 1.34 -1.46 1.04
N GLY A 174 1.56 -2.75 1.30
CA GLY A 174 2.53 -3.56 0.55
C GLY A 174 3.03 -4.80 1.25
N GLY A 175 2.66 -5.00 2.51
CA GLY A 175 3.01 -6.15 3.32
C GLY A 175 1.88 -7.16 3.50
N VAL A 176 0.77 -7.07 2.75
CA VAL A 176 -0.40 -7.95 2.93
C VAL A 176 -0.03 -9.42 2.73
N SER A 177 0.79 -9.76 1.73
CA SER A 177 1.28 -11.13 1.52
C SER A 177 2.20 -11.63 2.65
N MET A 178 2.79 -10.72 3.42
CA MET A 178 3.75 -11.02 4.48
C MET A 178 3.08 -11.12 5.85
N TYR A 179 2.28 -10.12 6.19
CA TYR A 179 1.69 -9.92 7.52
C TYR A 179 0.18 -10.18 7.55
N GLY A 180 -0.48 -10.28 6.40
CA GLY A 180 -1.88 -10.67 6.31
C GLY A 180 -2.08 -12.16 6.58
N LYS A 181 -3.33 -12.59 6.57
CA LYS A 181 -3.73 -13.98 6.78
C LYS A 181 -3.00 -14.95 5.83
N GLY A 182 -2.35 -15.95 6.39
CA GLY A 182 -1.54 -16.94 5.66
C GLY A 182 -0.11 -16.50 5.36
N GLY A 183 0.26 -15.24 5.66
CA GLY A 183 1.60 -14.73 5.45
C GLY A 183 2.64 -15.27 6.44
N PRO A 184 3.92 -15.39 6.05
CA PRO A 184 4.98 -15.93 6.89
C PRO A 184 5.22 -15.12 8.18
N TYR A 185 4.92 -13.82 8.13
CA TYR A 185 5.12 -12.85 9.21
C TYR A 185 3.81 -12.44 9.90
N GLN A 186 2.70 -13.14 9.64
CA GLN A 186 1.39 -12.85 10.23
C GLN A 186 1.41 -12.73 11.76
N ARG A 187 2.28 -13.47 12.45
CA ARG A 187 2.42 -13.44 13.92
C ARG A 187 2.80 -12.07 14.48
N PHE A 188 3.38 -11.20 13.66
CA PHE A 188 3.74 -9.84 14.03
C PHE A 188 2.59 -8.84 13.85
N ALA A 189 1.57 -9.18 13.07
CA ALA A 189 0.46 -8.28 12.79
C ALA A 189 -0.35 -7.99 14.07
N GLY A 190 -0.60 -6.72 14.32
CA GLY A 190 -1.28 -6.22 15.51
C GLY A 190 -0.43 -6.29 16.78
N LYS A 191 0.89 -6.47 16.68
CA LYS A 191 1.79 -6.56 17.84
C LYS A 191 2.96 -5.58 17.74
N ASP A 192 3.55 -5.31 18.89
CA ASP A 192 4.88 -4.72 18.95
C ASP A 192 5.92 -5.80 18.68
N ALA A 193 6.45 -5.79 17.46
CA ALA A 193 7.44 -6.75 17.00
C ALA A 193 8.88 -6.26 17.24
N SER A 194 9.09 -5.19 18.01
CA SER A 194 10.42 -4.58 18.21
C SER A 194 11.46 -5.59 18.68
N ARG A 195 11.14 -6.36 19.72
CA ARG A 195 12.04 -7.38 20.26
C ARG A 195 12.25 -8.52 19.26
N ALA A 196 11.16 -9.06 18.73
CA ALA A 196 11.22 -10.17 17.78
C ALA A 196 12.01 -9.83 16.51
N LEU A 197 11.88 -8.61 15.98
CA LEU A 197 12.67 -8.11 14.84
C LEU A 197 14.14 -7.93 15.21
N ALA A 198 14.44 -7.41 16.41
CA ALA A 198 15.81 -7.24 16.89
C ALA A 198 16.55 -8.56 17.07
N LEU A 199 15.84 -9.59 17.53
CA LEU A 199 16.36 -10.95 17.75
C LEU A 199 16.24 -11.85 16.51
N MET A 200 15.53 -11.40 15.47
CA MET A 200 15.14 -12.23 14.31
C MET A 200 14.47 -13.54 14.74
N SER A 201 13.60 -13.45 15.74
CA SER A 201 12.96 -14.58 16.41
C SER A 201 11.47 -14.65 16.09
N PHE A 202 10.98 -15.87 15.91
CA PHE A 202 9.54 -16.16 15.83
C PHE A 202 9.02 -16.81 17.11
N ASP A 203 9.84 -16.88 18.16
CA ASP A 203 9.45 -17.51 19.40
C ASP A 203 8.35 -16.69 20.10
N PRO A 204 7.29 -17.34 20.61
CA PRO A 204 6.20 -16.65 21.31
C PRO A 204 6.68 -15.76 22.46
N LYS A 205 7.77 -16.15 23.12
CA LYS A 205 8.38 -15.38 24.21
C LYS A 205 8.88 -14.00 23.76
N ASP A 206 9.44 -13.91 22.55
CA ASP A 206 9.94 -12.66 22.00
C ASP A 206 8.83 -11.84 21.32
N LEU A 207 7.74 -12.49 20.94
CA LEU A 207 6.53 -11.86 20.38
C LEU A 207 5.63 -11.23 21.45
N GLU A 208 5.63 -11.79 22.67
CA GLU A 208 4.83 -11.30 23.79
C GLU A 208 5.62 -10.32 24.66
N ASN A 209 6.94 -10.46 24.72
CA ASN A 209 7.81 -9.55 25.42
C ASN A 209 8.18 -8.33 24.56
N THR A 210 7.62 -7.17 24.90
CA THR A 210 7.91 -5.90 24.22
C THR A 210 9.10 -5.16 24.84
N ASP A 211 9.71 -5.70 25.92
CA ASP A 211 10.87 -5.09 26.54
C ASP A 211 12.09 -5.21 25.62
N THR A 212 12.72 -4.06 25.41
CA THR A 212 13.92 -3.88 24.58
C THR A 212 15.08 -3.29 25.38
N SER A 213 14.95 -3.20 26.71
CA SER A 213 15.97 -2.66 27.61
C SER A 213 17.22 -3.54 27.68
N ASP A 214 17.05 -4.86 27.56
CA ASP A 214 18.10 -5.89 27.60
C ASP A 214 18.84 -6.09 26.27
N LEU A 215 18.38 -5.45 25.18
CA LEU A 215 18.99 -5.62 23.86
C LEU A 215 20.41 -5.06 23.79
N GLU A 216 21.32 -5.86 23.24
CA GLU A 216 22.68 -5.46 22.90
C GLU A 216 22.72 -4.47 21.74
N GLU A 217 23.81 -3.72 21.59
CA GLU A 217 23.97 -2.72 20.52
C GLU A 217 23.80 -3.32 19.11
N LYS A 218 24.24 -4.57 18.90
CA LYS A 218 24.04 -5.27 17.62
C LYS A 218 22.56 -5.52 17.33
N GLN A 219 21.79 -5.95 18.32
CA GLN A 219 20.35 -6.21 18.19
C GLN A 219 19.58 -4.89 17.98
N ARG A 220 19.97 -3.82 18.69
CA ARG A 220 19.43 -2.47 18.49
C ARG A 220 19.71 -1.95 17.07
N LYS A 221 20.88 -2.25 16.51
CA LYS A 221 21.19 -1.92 15.11
C LYS A 221 20.28 -2.67 14.14
N VAL A 222 20.08 -3.98 14.33
CA VAL A 222 19.15 -4.78 13.50
C VAL A 222 17.74 -4.19 13.52
N LEU A 223 17.24 -3.79 14.70
CA LEU A 223 15.93 -3.14 14.81
C LEU A 223 15.87 -1.80 14.04
N ARG A 224 16.92 -0.97 14.13
CA ARG A 224 17.01 0.28 13.35
C ARG A 224 17.00 0.02 11.85
N ASP A 225 17.76 -0.98 11.39
CA ASP A 225 17.82 -1.34 9.98
C ASP A 225 16.44 -1.82 9.46
N TRP A 226 15.66 -2.53 10.28
CA TRP A 226 14.27 -2.88 9.98
C TRP A 226 13.35 -1.66 9.89
N ILE A 227 13.45 -0.73 10.84
CA ILE A 227 12.68 0.52 10.84
C ILE A 227 12.97 1.33 9.58
N ASP A 228 14.25 1.44 9.20
CA ASP A 228 14.67 2.13 7.98
C ASP A 228 14.18 1.40 6.72
N ASN A 229 14.20 0.06 6.72
CA ASN A 229 13.62 -0.73 5.63
C ASN A 229 12.12 -0.43 5.45
N PHE A 230 11.35 -0.41 6.54
CA PHE A 230 9.91 -0.14 6.50
C PHE A 230 9.62 1.29 6.01
N LYS A 231 10.38 2.28 6.49
CA LYS A 231 10.20 3.69 6.09
C LYS A 231 10.66 3.98 4.66
N GLN A 232 11.84 3.51 4.29
CA GLN A 232 12.53 3.96 3.08
C GLN A 232 12.35 3.00 1.91
N LYS A 233 12.51 1.69 2.16
CA LYS A 233 12.45 0.68 1.08
C LYS A 233 11.02 0.24 0.80
N LYS A 234 10.24 -0.06 1.85
CA LYS A 234 8.84 -0.48 1.71
C LYS A 234 7.87 0.69 1.64
N GLY A 235 8.24 1.83 2.24
CA GLY A 235 7.43 3.04 2.23
C GLY A 235 6.12 2.88 2.99
N TYR A 236 6.10 2.09 4.06
CA TYR A 236 4.89 1.92 4.88
C TYR A 236 4.58 3.22 5.63
N PRO A 237 3.33 3.71 5.57
CA PRO A 237 2.91 4.87 6.35
C PRO A 237 3.11 4.64 7.85
N VAL A 238 3.65 5.65 8.53
CA VAL A 238 3.67 5.68 9.99
C VAL A 238 2.33 6.24 10.45
N VAL A 239 1.58 5.42 11.17
CA VAL A 239 0.21 5.75 11.60
C VAL A 239 0.13 6.08 13.08
N GLY A 240 1.25 6.16 13.78
CA GLY A 240 1.28 6.52 15.20
C GLY A 240 2.59 6.11 15.87
N ARG A 241 2.63 6.33 17.18
CA ARG A 241 3.67 5.88 18.09
C ARG A 241 3.13 4.87 19.09
N LEU A 242 3.94 3.91 19.48
CA LEU A 242 3.56 2.98 20.53
C LEU A 242 3.45 3.72 21.87
N GLY A 243 2.35 3.50 22.58
CA GLY A 243 2.18 3.97 23.94
C GLY A 243 3.18 3.27 24.87
N LYS A 244 4.08 4.05 25.47
CA LYS A 244 5.00 3.54 26.47
C LYS A 244 4.20 3.05 27.69
N LYS A 245 4.45 1.83 28.12
CA LYS A 245 3.96 1.29 29.40
C LYS A 245 4.84 1.80 30.55
#